data_AF-A0A6M8WDT6-F1
#
_entry.id   AF-A0A6M8WDT6-F1
#
_cell.length_a   1.000
_cell.length_b   1.000
_cell.length_c   1.000
_cell.angle_alpha   90.00
_cell.angle_beta   90.00
_cell.angle_gamma   90.00
#
_symmetry.space_group_name_H-M   'P 1'
#
loop_
_entity.id
_entity.type
_entity.pdbx_description
1 polymer ?
#
loop_
_entity_poly.entity_id
_entity_poly.type
_entity_poly.pdbx_seq_one_letter_code
_entity_poly.pdbx_strand_id
1 'polypeptide(L)'
;MITQIFLQLDDVSGIQLKVLNELKKHGLKTVKHVIKDAPNGGKLLAMEIESADAIDQDAVRSIVTSINGVKAVLKVAAREVETGPDVLQHARELMMNSLQAFSHPVRSAGLIKDVDAAKSAEELKALIDRWYGTISDSPDGAQRVDELRADLLNLLR
;
A
#
# COMPACT_ATOMS: atom_id res chain seq x y z
N MET A 1 11.87 8.18 1.41
CA MET A 1 11.61 7.27 0.28
C MET A 1 10.83 6.06 0.78
N ILE A 2 9.87 5.53 0.01
CA ILE A 2 9.20 4.27 0.36
C ILE A 2 9.89 3.13 -0.38
N THR A 3 10.19 2.02 0.30
CA THR A 3 10.76 0.82 -0.33
C THR A 3 9.86 -0.36 -0.01
N GLN A 4 9.42 -1.06 -1.03
CA GLN A 4 8.66 -2.30 -0.90
C GLN A 4 9.62 -3.48 -0.81
N ILE A 5 9.49 -4.25 0.27
CA ILE A 5 10.29 -5.45 0.52
C ILE A 5 9.35 -6.66 0.55
N PHE A 6 9.69 -7.67 -0.25
CA PHE A 6 9.01 -8.96 -0.29
C PHE A 6 9.96 -10.05 0.18
N LEU A 7 9.63 -10.68 1.30
CA LEU A 7 10.39 -11.77 1.89
C LEU A 7 9.57 -13.05 1.89
N GLN A 8 10.22 -14.17 1.57
CA GLN A 8 9.70 -15.48 1.87
C GLN A 8 10.20 -15.91 3.24
N LEU A 9 9.26 -16.21 4.13
CA LEU A 9 9.50 -16.75 5.46
C LEU A 9 9.14 -18.22 5.47
N ASP A 10 9.86 -18.97 6.29
CA ASP A 10 9.40 -20.27 6.77
C ASP A 10 8.18 -20.07 7.67
N ASP A 11 7.27 -21.06 7.74
CA ASP A 11 6.03 -21.00 8.52
C ASP A 11 6.26 -21.10 10.04
N VAL A 12 7.27 -20.39 10.55
CA VAL A 12 7.67 -20.42 11.96
C VAL A 12 7.09 -19.19 12.65
N SER A 13 6.25 -19.44 13.64
CA SER A 13 5.58 -18.41 14.43
C SER A 13 6.57 -17.36 14.95
N GLY A 14 6.35 -16.10 14.58
CA GLY A 14 7.08 -14.95 15.13
C GLY A 14 8.32 -14.50 14.35
N ILE A 15 8.66 -15.12 13.22
CA ILE A 15 9.73 -14.62 12.35
C ILE A 15 9.42 -13.19 11.88
N GLN A 16 8.16 -12.87 11.58
CA GLN A 16 7.77 -11.52 11.14
C GLN A 16 8.19 -10.45 12.14
N LEU A 17 8.01 -10.70 13.44
CA LEU A 17 8.37 -9.75 14.50
C LEU A 17 9.89 -9.57 14.60
N LYS A 18 10.65 -10.65 14.36
CA LYS A 18 12.11 -10.59 14.31
C LYS A 18 12.58 -9.74 13.13
N VAL A 19 12.01 -9.94 11.95
CA VAL A 19 12.30 -9.13 10.74
C VAL A 19 12.00 -7.66 10.99
N LEU A 20 10.81 -7.33 11.50
CA LEU A 20 10.42 -5.94 11.76
C LEU A 20 11.34 -5.28 12.80
N ASN A 21 11.71 -5.99 13.86
CA ASN A 21 12.65 -5.48 14.86
C ASN A 21 14.06 -5.27 14.29
N GLU A 22 14.54 -6.16 13.44
CA GLU A 22 15.87 -6.03 12.85
C GLU A 22 15.93 -4.83 11.89
N LEU A 23 14.93 -4.68 11.01
CA LEU A 23 14.82 -3.51 10.14
C LEU A 23 14.79 -2.21 10.96
N LYS A 24 14.06 -2.19 12.08
CA LYS A 24 14.02 -1.03 12.98
C LYS A 24 15.38 -0.70 13.61
N LYS A 25 16.18 -1.70 14.00
CA LYS A 25 17.55 -1.48 14.51
C LYS A 25 18.47 -0.83 13.48
N HIS A 26 18.24 -1.13 12.20
CA HIS A 26 18.97 -0.53 11.08
C HIS A 26 18.38 0.82 10.62
N GLY A 27 17.49 1.42 11.42
CA GLY A 27 16.91 2.74 11.13
C GLY A 27 15.79 2.73 10.09
N LEU A 28 15.29 1.55 9.72
CA LEU A 28 14.23 1.39 8.72
C LEU A 28 12.87 1.36 9.41
N LYS A 29 12.02 2.35 9.11
CA LYS A 29 10.70 2.46 9.71
C LYS A 29 9.70 1.69 8.84
N THR A 30 9.13 0.62 9.36
CA THR A 30 8.04 -0.07 8.65
C THR A 30 6.76 0.76 8.74
N VAL A 31 6.21 1.14 7.58
CA VAL A 31 4.95 1.87 7.44
C VAL A 31 3.79 0.88 7.41
N LYS A 32 3.93 -0.20 6.64
CA LYS A 32 2.90 -1.21 6.44
C LYS A 32 3.55 -2.58 6.30
N HIS A 33 2.87 -3.61 6.79
CA HIS A 33 3.26 -4.99 6.50
C HIS A 33 2.02 -5.87 6.36
N VAL A 34 2.08 -6.85 5.45
CA VAL A 34 1.02 -7.82 5.18
C VAL A 34 1.66 -9.18 5.01
N ILE A 35 1.04 -10.20 5.61
CA ILE A 35 1.45 -11.60 5.45
C ILE A 35 0.41 -12.30 4.58
N LYS A 36 0.89 -13.05 3.59
CA LYS A 36 0.07 -13.90 2.71
C LYS A 36 0.66 -15.29 2.63
N ASP A 37 -0.12 -16.28 2.25
CA ASP A 37 0.40 -17.60 1.94
C ASP A 37 1.21 -17.57 0.65
N ALA A 38 2.39 -18.19 0.66
CA ALA A 38 3.25 -18.29 -0.51
C ALA A 38 2.80 -19.47 -1.41
N PRO A 39 2.80 -19.32 -2.75
CA PRO A 39 2.37 -20.39 -3.68
C PRO A 39 3.17 -21.70 -3.55
N ASN A 40 4.39 -21.64 -3.04
CA ASN A 40 5.35 -22.72 -2.90
C ASN A 40 5.48 -23.26 -1.46
N GLY A 41 4.53 -22.93 -0.58
CA GLY A 41 4.58 -23.24 0.84
C GLY A 41 5.40 -22.21 1.64
N GLY A 42 4.95 -21.95 2.87
CA GLY A 42 5.48 -20.89 3.74
C GLY A 42 4.67 -19.59 3.67
N LYS A 43 5.24 -18.51 4.19
CA LYS A 43 4.58 -17.19 4.29
C LYS A 43 5.33 -16.15 3.48
N LEU A 44 4.60 -15.33 2.73
CA LEU A 44 5.10 -14.14 2.05
C LEU A 44 4.85 -12.93 2.95
N LEU A 45 5.93 -12.28 3.40
CA LEU A 45 5.88 -11.02 4.12
C LEU A 45 6.17 -9.88 3.14
N ALA A 46 5.14 -9.11 2.83
CA ALA A 46 5.24 -7.88 2.05
C ALA A 46 5.25 -6.68 3.00
N MET A 47 6.23 -5.80 2.87
CA MET A 47 6.42 -4.64 3.76
C MET A 47 6.68 -3.40 2.94
N GLU A 48 6.16 -2.27 3.42
CA GLU A 48 6.52 -0.94 2.95
C GLU A 48 7.33 -0.28 4.06
N ILE A 49 8.58 0.06 3.75
CA ILE A 49 9.48 0.73 4.68
C ILE A 49 9.72 2.16 4.21
N GLU A 50 9.82 3.07 5.16
CA GLU A 50 10.25 4.44 4.97
C GLU A 50 11.73 4.54 5.34
N SER A 51 12.54 4.97 4.38
CA SER A 51 13.99 5.18 4.53
C SER A 51 14.40 6.54 3.98
N ALA A 52 15.53 7.08 4.44
CA ALA A 52 16.10 8.31 3.89
C ALA A 52 16.48 8.11 2.41
N ASP A 53 17.19 7.01 2.13
CA ASP A 53 17.69 6.65 0.80
C ASP A 53 17.04 5.37 0.28
N ALA A 54 17.17 5.14 -1.04
CA ALA A 54 16.79 3.88 -1.67
C ALA A 54 17.60 2.73 -1.07
N ILE A 55 16.93 1.63 -0.73
CA ILE A 55 17.60 0.44 -0.22
C ILE A 55 17.52 -0.62 -1.31
N ASP A 56 18.68 -1.11 -1.69
CA ASP A 56 18.79 -2.20 -2.66
C ASP A 56 18.55 -3.57 -2.02
N GLN A 57 18.47 -4.59 -2.88
CA GLN A 57 18.21 -5.95 -2.46
C GLN A 57 19.33 -6.55 -1.61
N ASP A 58 20.58 -6.14 -1.83
CA ASP A 58 21.75 -6.69 -1.13
C ASP A 58 21.84 -6.16 0.31
N ALA A 59 21.52 -4.88 0.51
CA ALA A 59 21.42 -4.28 1.84
C ALA A 59 20.31 -4.91 2.67
N VAL A 60 19.12 -5.13 2.09
CA VAL A 60 18.05 -5.87 2.79
C VAL A 60 18.51 -7.29 3.10
N ARG A 61 19.15 -7.96 2.14
CA ARG A 61 19.65 -9.32 2.33
C ARG A 61 20.64 -9.39 3.48
N SER A 62 21.61 -8.48 3.58
CA SER A 62 22.58 -8.50 4.69
C SER A 62 21.92 -8.35 6.06
N ILE A 63 20.85 -7.55 6.15
CA ILE A 63 20.08 -7.36 7.38
C ILE A 63 19.34 -8.66 7.75
N VAL A 64 18.57 -9.22 6.81
CA VAL A 64 17.68 -10.35 7.10
C VAL A 64 18.38 -11.70 7.10
N THR A 65 19.59 -11.83 6.53
CA THR A 65 20.37 -13.09 6.56
C THR A 65 20.77 -13.52 7.98
N SER A 66 20.78 -12.58 8.93
CA SER A 66 21.01 -12.87 10.35
C SER A 66 19.82 -13.56 11.03
N ILE A 67 18.66 -13.61 10.37
CA ILE A 67 17.40 -14.08 10.94
C ILE A 67 17.12 -15.50 10.46
N ASN A 68 17.27 -16.47 11.38
CA ASN A 68 16.83 -17.84 11.15
C ASN A 68 15.33 -17.89 10.86
N GLY A 69 14.96 -18.38 9.67
CA GLY A 69 13.59 -18.50 9.18
C GLY A 69 13.23 -17.57 8.00
N VAL A 70 14.14 -16.69 7.57
CA VAL A 70 13.99 -15.98 6.29
C VAL A 70 14.56 -16.87 5.19
N LYS A 71 13.69 -17.41 4.34
CA LYS A 71 14.05 -18.36 3.27
C LYS A 71 14.64 -17.65 2.06
N ALA A 72 14.07 -16.51 1.70
CA ALA A 72 14.55 -15.72 0.56
C ALA A 72 14.10 -14.25 0.64
N VAL A 73 14.93 -13.35 0.12
CA VAL A 73 14.51 -12.00 -0.28
C VAL A 73 14.05 -12.09 -1.72
N LEU A 74 12.74 -11.98 -1.95
CA LEU A 74 12.15 -12.18 -3.29
C LEU A 74 12.27 -10.94 -4.16
N LYS A 75 12.01 -9.77 -3.57
CA LYS A 75 12.04 -8.49 -4.30
C LYS A 75 12.23 -7.35 -3.32
N VAL A 76 13.14 -6.44 -3.64
CA VAL A 76 13.25 -5.12 -3.00
C VAL A 76 13.10 -4.11 -4.11
N ALA A 77 12.02 -3.33 -4.03
CA ALA A 77 11.74 -2.30 -5.00
C ALA A 77 11.62 -0.99 -4.24
N ALA A 78 12.55 -0.08 -4.50
CA ALA A 78 12.32 1.33 -4.32
C ALA A 78 10.96 1.68 -4.94
N ARG A 79 9.97 2.00 -4.10
CA ARG A 79 8.81 2.72 -4.56
C ARG A 79 9.22 4.18 -4.48
N GLU A 80 9.75 4.71 -5.58
CA GLU A 80 9.63 6.15 -5.76
C GLU A 80 8.18 6.49 -5.41
N VAL A 81 7.97 7.47 -4.54
CA VAL A 81 6.63 8.04 -4.40
C VAL A 81 6.39 8.62 -5.78
N GLU A 82 5.77 7.82 -6.64
CA GLU A 82 5.69 8.10 -8.07
C GLU A 82 5.08 9.50 -8.17
N THR A 83 5.76 10.45 -8.80
CA THR A 83 5.16 11.74 -9.11
C THR A 83 5.12 11.78 -10.62
N GLY A 84 3.99 11.35 -11.18
CA GLY A 84 3.83 11.10 -12.61
C GLY A 84 2.46 10.52 -12.96
N PRO A 85 2.17 10.27 -14.24
CA PRO A 85 0.87 9.77 -14.74
C PRO A 85 0.39 8.49 -14.04
N ASP A 86 1.31 7.68 -13.51
CA ASP A 86 0.99 6.46 -12.75
C ASP A 86 0.31 6.75 -11.40
N VAL A 87 0.53 7.90 -10.77
CA VAL A 87 -0.13 8.25 -9.50
C VAL A 87 -1.51 8.84 -9.68
N LEU A 88 -1.71 9.57 -10.77
CA LEU A 88 -3.06 9.94 -11.17
C LEU A 88 -3.89 8.68 -11.42
N GLN A 89 -3.32 7.71 -12.13
CA GLN A 89 -3.95 6.43 -12.39
C GLN A 89 -4.19 5.64 -11.08
N HIS A 90 -3.22 5.61 -10.16
CA HIS A 90 -3.36 4.93 -8.87
C HIS A 90 -4.46 5.56 -7.99
N ALA A 91 -4.52 6.90 -7.93
CA ALA A 91 -5.56 7.61 -7.20
C ALA A 91 -6.94 7.36 -7.81
N ARG A 92 -7.04 7.38 -9.15
CA ARG A 92 -8.26 7.04 -9.88
C ARG A 92 -8.72 5.61 -9.57
N GLU A 93 -7.82 4.64 -9.63
CA GLU A 93 -8.12 3.24 -9.32
C GLU A 93 -8.56 3.06 -7.87
N LEU A 94 -7.93 3.75 -6.92
CA LEU A 94 -8.34 3.73 -5.52
C LEU A 94 -9.77 4.27 -5.34
N MET A 95 -10.10 5.40 -5.98
CA MET A 95 -11.46 5.96 -5.94
C MET A 95 -12.48 5.03 -6.60
N MET A 96 -12.16 4.45 -7.75
CA MET A 96 -13.03 3.55 -8.49
C MET A 96 -13.30 2.25 -7.73
N ASN A 97 -12.26 1.61 -7.20
CA ASN A 97 -12.38 0.35 -6.47
C ASN A 97 -13.14 0.52 -5.16
N SER A 98 -12.91 1.62 -4.44
CA SER A 98 -13.64 1.92 -3.21
C SER A 98 -15.12 2.24 -3.47
N LEU A 99 -15.44 2.95 -4.56
CA LEU A 99 -16.84 3.15 -4.98
C LEU A 99 -17.50 1.82 -5.32
N GLN A 100 -16.85 0.95 -6.10
CA GLN A 100 -17.43 -0.36 -6.43
C GLN A 100 -17.60 -1.27 -5.22
N ALA A 101 -16.68 -1.20 -4.25
CA ALA A 101 -16.70 -2.05 -3.06
C ALA A 101 -17.73 -1.59 -2.01
N PHE A 102 -17.89 -0.28 -1.81
CA PHE A 102 -18.62 0.25 -0.65
C PHE A 102 -19.87 1.05 -0.99
N SER A 103 -20.15 1.34 -2.27
CA SER A 103 -21.32 2.14 -2.64
C SER A 103 -22.32 1.37 -3.51
N HIS A 104 -23.58 1.80 -3.48
CA HIS A 104 -24.61 1.21 -4.32
C HIS A 104 -24.39 1.62 -5.80
N PRO A 105 -24.41 0.68 -6.77
CA PRO A 105 -24.05 0.95 -8.17
C PRO A 105 -24.78 2.14 -8.83
N VAL A 106 -26.04 2.35 -8.46
CA VAL A 106 -26.88 3.46 -8.99
C VAL A 106 -26.42 4.82 -8.47
N ARG A 107 -25.95 4.89 -7.22
CA ARG A 107 -25.54 6.13 -6.56
C ARG A 107 -24.15 6.58 -7.00
N SER A 108 -23.25 5.63 -7.25
CA SER A 108 -21.87 5.92 -7.68
C SER A 108 -21.68 6.01 -9.18
N ALA A 109 -22.63 5.58 -10.03
CA ALA A 109 -22.49 5.61 -11.48
C ALA A 109 -22.09 6.99 -12.05
N GLY A 110 -22.63 8.08 -11.51
CA GLY A 110 -22.24 9.44 -11.93
C GLY A 110 -20.82 9.78 -11.49
N LEU A 111 -20.49 9.52 -10.22
CA LEU A 111 -19.17 9.80 -9.68
C LEU A 111 -18.07 8.94 -10.32
N ILE A 112 -18.38 7.69 -10.67
CA ILE A 112 -17.48 6.79 -11.41
C ILE A 112 -17.09 7.41 -12.76
N LYS A 113 -18.05 7.99 -13.49
CA LYS A 113 -17.76 8.68 -14.76
C LYS A 113 -16.90 9.92 -14.56
N ASP A 114 -17.19 10.69 -13.51
CA ASP A 114 -16.43 11.91 -13.20
C ASP A 114 -14.97 11.58 -12.80
N VAL A 115 -14.77 10.52 -12.03
CA VAL A 115 -13.44 10.01 -11.64
C VAL A 115 -12.66 9.46 -12.84
N ASP A 116 -13.32 8.72 -13.74
CA ASP A 116 -12.70 8.21 -14.96
C ASP A 116 -12.29 9.33 -15.92
N ALA A 117 -13.11 10.38 -16.04
CA ALA A 117 -12.88 11.52 -16.91
C ALA A 117 -11.80 12.50 -16.39
N ALA A 118 -11.48 12.47 -15.09
CA ALA A 118 -10.55 13.42 -14.46
C ALA A 118 -9.13 13.26 -15.03
N LYS A 119 -8.54 14.31 -15.60
CA LYS A 119 -7.22 14.30 -16.26
C LYS A 119 -6.09 14.89 -15.42
N SER A 120 -6.40 15.42 -14.24
CA SER A 120 -5.41 16.04 -13.34
C SER A 120 -5.66 15.67 -11.89
N ALA A 121 -4.61 15.81 -11.08
CA ALA A 121 -4.70 15.60 -9.63
C ALA A 121 -5.65 16.60 -8.97
N GLU A 122 -5.76 17.82 -9.50
CA GLU A 122 -6.68 18.85 -9.02
C GLU A 122 -8.14 18.47 -9.28
N GLU A 123 -8.43 17.89 -10.46
CA GLU A 123 -9.76 17.38 -10.78
C GLU A 123 -10.15 16.20 -9.87
N LEU A 124 -9.23 15.28 -9.58
CA LEU A 124 -9.49 14.22 -8.60
C LEU A 124 -9.67 14.76 -7.17
N LYS A 125 -8.86 15.76 -6.76
CA LYS A 125 -9.01 16.42 -5.45
C LYS A 125 -10.40 17.05 -5.27
N ALA A 126 -10.94 17.67 -6.32
CA ALA A 126 -12.28 18.25 -6.30
C ALA A 126 -13.39 17.21 -6.10
N LEU A 127 -13.13 15.93 -6.42
CA LEU A 127 -14.10 14.84 -6.26
C LEU A 127 -14.04 14.16 -4.88
N ILE A 128 -13.02 14.46 -4.06
CA ILE A 128 -12.78 13.77 -2.77
C ILE A 128 -13.97 13.87 -1.83
N ASP A 129 -14.53 15.06 -1.63
CA ASP A 129 -15.61 15.24 -0.65
C ASP A 129 -16.89 14.49 -1.08
N ARG A 130 -17.18 14.49 -2.39
CA ARG A 130 -18.31 13.75 -2.97
C ARG A 130 -18.10 12.23 -2.88
N TRP A 131 -16.88 11.78 -3.15
CA TRP A 131 -16.46 10.38 -2.99
C TRP A 131 -16.56 9.91 -1.55
N TYR A 132 -16.08 10.73 -0.61
CA TYR A 132 -16.13 10.47 0.82
C TYR A 132 -17.58 10.26 1.28
N GLY A 133 -18.47 11.20 0.93
CA GLY A 133 -19.89 11.09 1.27
C GLY A 133 -20.54 9.84 0.67
N THR A 134 -20.21 9.50 -0.57
CA THR A 134 -20.77 8.34 -1.27
C THR A 134 -20.38 7.00 -0.64
N ILE A 135 -19.17 6.89 -0.10
CA ILE A 135 -18.67 5.68 0.58
C ILE A 135 -19.15 5.62 2.04
N SER A 136 -19.21 6.77 2.72
CA SER A 136 -19.64 6.87 4.11
C SER A 136 -21.10 6.48 4.33
N ASP A 137 -21.91 6.44 3.26
CA ASP A 137 -23.29 5.95 3.29
C ASP A 137 -23.40 4.45 3.62
N SER A 138 -22.32 3.68 3.47
CA SER A 138 -22.25 2.26 3.84
C SER A 138 -21.53 2.07 5.18
N PRO A 139 -22.02 1.18 6.08
CA PRO A 139 -21.34 0.88 7.34
C PRO A 139 -19.87 0.44 7.17
N ASP A 140 -19.59 -0.41 6.17
CA ASP A 140 -18.23 -0.89 5.88
C ASP A 140 -17.37 0.21 5.26
N GLY A 141 -17.99 1.09 4.47
CA GLY A 141 -17.34 2.26 3.90
C GLY A 141 -16.96 3.28 4.97
N ALA A 142 -17.88 3.61 5.88
CA ALA A 142 -17.66 4.57 6.96
C ALA A 142 -16.49 4.18 7.88
N GLN A 143 -16.23 2.90 8.09
CA GLN A 143 -15.08 2.43 8.89
C GLN A 143 -13.73 2.64 8.19
N ARG A 144 -13.72 2.64 6.84
CA ARG A 144 -12.47 2.64 6.04
C ARG A 144 -12.21 3.94 5.30
N VAL A 145 -13.23 4.79 5.13
CA VAL A 145 -13.17 5.98 4.30
C VAL A 145 -12.12 6.99 4.78
N ASP A 146 -11.89 7.11 6.09
CA ASP A 146 -10.87 8.02 6.63
C ASP A 146 -9.44 7.55 6.31
N GLU A 147 -9.17 6.25 6.41
CA GLU A 147 -7.89 5.66 5.99
C GLU A 147 -7.67 5.81 4.49
N LEU A 148 -8.70 5.51 3.69
CA LEU A 148 -8.65 5.64 2.24
C LEU A 148 -8.46 7.10 1.80
N ARG A 149 -9.07 8.06 2.51
CA ARG A 149 -8.88 9.50 2.27
C ARG A 149 -7.45 9.92 2.56
N ALA A 150 -6.86 9.46 3.67
CA ALA A 150 -5.47 9.75 4.02
C ALA A 150 -4.51 9.20 2.95
N ASP A 151 -4.73 7.97 2.49
CA ASP A 151 -3.97 7.37 1.39
C ASP A 151 -4.11 8.18 0.09
N LEU A 152 -5.34 8.58 -0.26
CA LEU A 152 -5.61 9.37 -1.46
C LEU A 152 -4.95 10.76 -1.41
N LEU A 153 -5.00 11.45 -0.27
CA LEU A 153 -4.34 12.74 -0.09
C LEU A 153 -2.81 12.63 -0.15
N ASN A 154 -2.25 11.53 0.36
CA ASN A 154 -0.82 11.27 0.27
C ASN A 154 -0.39 10.95 -1.18
N LEU A 155 -1.24 10.26 -1.96
CA LEU A 155 -1.01 10.03 -3.39
C LEU A 155 -1.09 11.33 -4.19
N LEU A 156 -2.07 12.19 -3.91
CA LEU A 156 -2.32 13.42 -4.67
C LEU A 156 -1.50 14.62 -4.19
N ARG A 157 -0.51 14.44 -3.30
CA ARG A 157 0.23 15.55 -2.67
C ARG A 157 1.06 16.38 -3.64
#